data_AF-A0A431PDI1-F1
#
_entry.id   AF-A0A431PDI1-F1
#
_cell.length_a   1.000
_cell.length_b   1.000
_cell.length_c   1.000
_cell.angle_alpha   90.00
_cell.angle_beta   90.00
_cell.angle_gamma   90.00
#
_symmetry.space_group_name_H-M   'P 1'
#
loop_
_entity.id
_entity.type
_entity.pdbx_description
1 polymer ?
#
loop_
_entity_poly.entity_id
_entity_poly.type
_entity_poly.pdbx_seq_one_letter_code
_entity_poly.pdbx_strand_id
1 'polypeptide(L)'
;MDAVDWLGNFLSCRDCPHGEIREKGLCDLGRICVRDRRARRIDRFFAASPQESAKYLDHPYFELRVGAVKYANVFQLRALIDDEEPDVRAMVAQRLPLRLAEKLIDDPDRKVRMAMAQRVEGAGLVKLLFDEDSGVRLIAARRAPPEILAGAMNDDDPQVRCEAARRIALDRLPALARDPEPRVRMIIAERLAPTQLGLLVADEDLRVRFLVAERCGLELLARLRADPDPEVRCLVRARLDEAQQ
;
A
#
# COMPACT_ATOMS: atom_id res chain seq x y z
N MET A 1 -7.12 5.53 31.07
CA MET A 1 -5.80 5.22 30.46
C MET A 1 -4.90 6.40 30.72
N ASP A 2 -3.82 6.15 31.44
CA ASP A 2 -3.03 7.23 32.04
C ASP A 2 -2.21 8.00 31.00
N ALA A 3 -1.96 9.28 31.31
CA ALA A 3 -1.13 10.17 30.52
C ALA A 3 0.30 10.07 31.05
N VAL A 4 1.17 9.40 30.28
CA VAL A 4 2.57 9.17 30.65
C VAL A 4 3.49 9.56 29.51
N ASP A 5 4.69 10.01 29.84
CA ASP A 5 5.76 10.30 28.88
C ASP A 5 6.40 9.02 28.32
N TRP A 6 7.37 9.18 27.42
CA TRP A 6 8.09 8.07 26.77
C TRP A 6 9.01 7.31 27.73
N LEU A 7 9.30 7.86 28.91
CA LEU A 7 10.03 7.21 29.99
C LEU A 7 9.07 6.49 30.97
N GLY A 8 7.76 6.66 30.82
CA GLY A 8 6.73 6.06 31.67
C GLY A 8 6.32 6.91 32.87
N ASN A 9 6.79 8.15 32.99
CA ASN A 9 6.43 9.03 34.09
C ASN A 9 5.06 9.67 33.86
N PHE A 10 4.29 9.88 34.94
CA PHE A 10 3.03 10.59 34.86
C PHE A 10 3.22 12.03 34.43
N LEU A 11 2.38 12.45 33.49
CA LEU A 11 2.41 13.81 32.96
C LEU A 11 1.65 14.77 33.86
N SER A 12 2.22 15.96 34.04
CA SER A 12 1.60 17.09 34.71
C SER A 12 1.66 18.32 33.81
N CYS A 13 0.57 19.09 33.80
CA CYS A 13 0.49 20.36 33.09
C CYS A 13 1.20 21.50 33.83
N ARG A 14 1.56 21.33 35.11
CA ARG A 14 2.11 22.40 35.96
C ARG A 14 3.39 23.00 35.37
N ASP A 15 4.30 22.16 34.93
CA ASP A 15 5.62 22.56 34.40
C ASP A 15 5.69 22.40 32.87
N CYS A 16 4.55 22.50 32.18
CA CYS A 16 4.50 22.41 30.73
C CYS A 16 4.79 23.78 30.11
N PRO A 17 5.77 23.91 29.18
CA PRO A 17 6.09 25.19 28.55
C PRO A 17 4.96 25.71 27.63
N HIS A 18 3.94 24.89 27.35
CA HIS A 18 2.84 25.19 26.43
C HIS A 18 1.64 25.84 27.13
N GLY A 19 1.88 26.80 28.02
CA GLY A 19 0.83 27.52 28.75
C GLY A 19 -0.18 28.20 27.82
N GLU A 20 0.31 28.94 26.82
CA GLU A 20 -0.54 29.65 25.85
C GLU A 20 -1.40 28.71 25.00
N ILE A 21 -0.85 27.56 24.60
CA ILE A 21 -1.58 26.54 23.83
C ILE A 21 -2.71 25.94 24.67
N ARG A 22 -2.46 25.73 25.97
CA ARG A 22 -3.47 25.26 26.91
C ARG A 22 -4.57 26.30 27.12
N GLU A 23 -4.23 27.57 27.28
CA GLU A 23 -5.20 28.66 27.42
C GLU A 23 -6.11 28.78 26.18
N LYS A 24 -5.58 28.50 25.00
CA LYS A 24 -6.34 28.44 23.73
C LYS A 24 -7.14 27.15 23.55
N GLY A 25 -7.08 26.20 24.48
CA GLY A 25 -7.77 24.91 24.40
C GLY A 25 -7.21 23.97 23.31
N LEU A 26 -6.00 24.22 22.83
CA LEU A 26 -5.37 23.45 21.75
C LEU A 26 -4.63 22.19 22.25
N CYS A 27 -4.54 22.00 23.57
CA CYS A 27 -4.07 20.76 24.18
C CYS A 27 -4.99 20.32 25.34
N ASP A 28 -5.08 19.01 25.56
CA ASP A 28 -5.92 18.38 26.59
C ASP A 28 -5.21 17.12 27.12
N LEU A 29 -4.88 17.10 28.41
CA LEU A 29 -4.07 16.04 29.01
C LEU A 29 -4.75 14.67 28.85
N GLY A 30 -4.03 13.69 28.33
CA GLY A 30 -4.60 12.37 28.03
C GLY A 30 -5.38 12.28 26.72
N ARG A 31 -5.47 13.36 25.94
CA ARG A 31 -6.15 13.40 24.63
C ARG A 31 -5.31 14.03 23.51
N ILE A 32 -4.68 15.16 23.79
CA ILE A 32 -3.84 15.97 22.89
C ILE A 32 -2.67 16.50 23.71
N CYS A 33 -1.49 15.90 23.57
CA CYS A 33 -0.33 16.29 24.36
C CYS A 33 0.97 15.89 23.65
N VAL A 34 1.88 16.86 23.50
CA VAL A 34 3.21 16.65 22.92
C VAL A 34 4.14 15.85 23.83
N ARG A 35 3.93 15.89 25.15
CA ARG A 35 4.79 15.17 26.11
C ARG A 35 4.38 13.70 26.28
N ASP A 36 3.31 13.25 25.64
CA ASP A 36 2.79 11.89 25.76
C ASP A 36 3.57 10.91 24.88
N ARG A 37 3.74 9.68 25.33
CA ARG A 37 4.39 8.63 24.51
C ARG A 37 3.55 8.19 23.31
N ARG A 38 2.24 8.43 23.30
CA ARG A 38 1.39 7.90 22.24
C ARG A 38 1.47 8.81 21.01
N ALA A 39 2.00 8.26 19.91
CA ALA A 39 2.08 8.93 18.62
C ALA A 39 0.78 9.64 18.21
N ARG A 40 -0.40 9.04 18.46
CA ARG A 40 -1.70 9.67 18.14
C ARG A 40 -1.98 10.95 18.94
N ARG A 41 -1.53 11.04 20.19
CA ARG A 41 -1.72 12.23 21.04
C ARG A 41 -0.73 13.34 20.67
N ILE A 42 0.50 12.95 20.32
CA ILE A 42 1.54 13.84 19.76
C ILE A 42 1.07 14.43 18.42
N ASP A 43 0.62 13.58 17.50
CA ASP A 43 0.14 13.97 16.17
C ASP A 43 -0.99 15.01 16.26
N ARG A 44 -1.98 14.78 17.14
CA ARG A 44 -3.05 15.74 17.39
C ARG A 44 -2.53 17.08 17.93
N PHE A 45 -1.49 17.06 18.76
CA PHE A 45 -0.91 18.29 19.29
C PHE A 45 -0.28 19.11 18.17
N PHE A 46 0.55 18.49 17.32
CA PHE A 46 1.15 19.20 16.20
C PHE A 46 0.13 19.58 15.13
N ALA A 47 -0.95 18.81 14.94
CA ALA A 47 -2.06 19.21 14.08
C ALA A 47 -2.75 20.48 14.59
N ALA A 48 -2.94 20.60 15.90
CA ALA A 48 -3.55 21.77 16.53
C ALA A 48 -2.58 22.96 16.68
N SER A 49 -1.27 22.70 16.73
CA SER A 49 -0.22 23.72 16.89
C SER A 49 1.00 23.45 15.98
N PRO A 50 0.88 23.55 14.64
CA PRO A 50 1.96 23.23 13.71
C PRO A 50 3.23 24.08 13.92
N GLN A 51 3.08 25.32 14.39
CA GLN A 51 4.18 26.25 14.66
C GLN A 51 5.17 25.73 15.72
N GLU A 52 4.76 24.78 16.57
CA GLU A 52 5.63 24.22 17.61
C GLU A 52 6.54 23.11 17.09
N SER A 53 6.22 22.50 15.94
CA SER A 53 6.91 21.32 15.41
C SER A 53 8.42 21.50 15.29
N ALA A 54 8.89 22.66 14.85
CA ALA A 54 10.31 22.96 14.70
C ALA A 54 11.13 22.75 15.99
N LYS A 55 10.52 22.98 17.17
CA LYS A 55 11.19 22.84 18.48
C LYS A 55 11.47 21.38 18.86
N TYR A 56 10.87 20.43 18.15
CA TYR A 56 10.90 19.00 18.47
C TYR A 56 11.64 18.14 17.45
N LEU A 57 12.30 18.77 16.47
CA LEU A 57 13.03 18.03 15.42
C LEU A 57 14.29 17.33 15.95
N ASP A 58 14.87 17.79 17.06
CA ASP A 58 16.06 17.19 17.69
C ASP A 58 15.72 16.49 19.03
N HIS A 59 14.45 16.12 19.20
CA HIS A 59 13.99 15.52 20.45
C HIS A 59 14.48 14.06 20.56
N PRO A 60 14.94 13.58 21.75
CA PRO A 60 15.46 12.22 21.91
C PRO A 60 14.43 11.12 21.62
N TYR A 61 13.15 11.40 21.86
CA TYR A 61 12.06 10.48 21.53
C TYR A 61 11.67 10.58 20.04
N PHE A 62 11.82 9.50 19.30
CA PHE A 62 11.71 9.53 17.84
C PHE A 62 10.28 9.75 17.35
N GLU A 63 9.24 9.27 18.03
CA GLU A 63 7.85 9.50 17.64
C GLU A 63 7.48 10.98 17.75
N LEU A 64 8.16 11.72 18.63
CA LEU A 64 8.08 13.17 18.66
C LEU A 64 8.74 13.79 17.42
N ARG A 65 9.91 13.31 17.02
CA ARG A 65 10.56 13.74 15.77
C ARG A 65 9.68 13.41 14.56
N VAL A 66 9.13 12.20 14.44
CA VAL A 66 8.19 11.81 13.37
C VAL A 66 6.99 12.76 13.32
N GLY A 67 6.36 13.00 14.48
CA GLY A 67 5.25 13.95 14.60
C GLY A 67 5.66 15.35 14.17
N ALA A 68 6.82 15.83 14.61
CA ALA A 68 7.36 17.13 14.26
C ALA A 68 7.61 17.27 12.75
N VAL A 69 8.28 16.30 12.12
CA VAL A 69 8.59 16.31 10.67
C VAL A 69 7.33 16.44 9.82
N LYS A 70 6.23 15.80 10.24
CA LYS A 70 4.94 15.85 9.52
C LYS A 70 4.39 17.27 9.38
N TYR A 71 4.61 18.14 10.37
CA TYR A 71 4.04 19.50 10.43
C TYR A 71 5.08 20.61 10.25
N ALA A 72 6.37 20.31 10.42
CA ALA A 72 7.45 21.28 10.30
C ALA A 72 7.59 21.82 8.88
N ASN A 73 8.20 23.00 8.81
CA ASN A 73 8.56 23.63 7.56
C ASN A 73 9.58 22.75 6.83
N VAL A 74 9.32 22.47 5.56
CA VAL A 74 10.13 21.58 4.71
C VAL A 74 11.61 21.99 4.66
N PHE A 75 11.91 23.29 4.80
CA PHE A 75 13.28 23.80 4.79
C PHE A 75 14.11 23.35 6.01
N GLN A 76 13.46 22.91 7.09
CA GLN A 76 14.12 22.43 8.31
C GLN A 76 14.40 20.92 8.27
N LEU A 77 13.79 20.19 7.34
CA LEU A 77 13.83 18.71 7.33
C LEU A 77 15.11 18.13 6.75
N ARG A 78 15.93 18.94 6.06
CA ARG A 78 17.16 18.46 5.42
C ARG A 78 18.14 17.84 6.42
N ALA A 79 18.17 18.33 7.66
CA ALA A 79 19.04 17.79 8.71
C ALA A 79 18.64 16.38 9.16
N LEU A 80 17.37 15.98 8.99
CA LEU A 80 16.83 14.69 9.44
C LEU A 80 16.85 13.62 8.34
N ILE A 81 17.47 13.92 7.20
CA ILE A 81 17.57 12.94 6.10
C ILE A 81 18.45 11.73 6.48
N ASP A 82 19.35 11.92 7.44
CA ASP A 82 20.23 10.90 8.00
C ASP A 82 19.89 10.60 9.47
N ASP A 83 18.64 10.88 9.90
CA ASP A 83 18.19 10.52 11.25
C ASP A 83 18.42 9.04 11.52
N GLU A 84 18.84 8.68 12.72
CA GLU A 84 19.12 7.28 13.08
C GLU A 84 17.88 6.38 12.94
N GLU A 85 16.69 6.95 13.16
CA GLU A 85 15.43 6.23 13.22
C GLU A 85 14.76 6.14 11.84
N PRO A 86 14.53 4.91 11.31
CA PRO A 86 13.90 4.73 10.01
C PRO A 86 12.52 5.37 9.89
N ASP A 87 11.73 5.39 10.95
CA ASP A 87 10.40 6.01 10.93
C ASP A 87 10.49 7.55 10.75
N VAL A 88 11.56 8.19 11.24
CA VAL A 88 11.83 9.61 10.99
C VAL A 88 12.26 9.81 9.54
N ARG A 89 13.23 9.02 9.06
CA ARG A 89 13.67 9.09 7.65
C ARG A 89 12.53 8.82 6.67
N ALA A 90 11.60 7.91 6.99
CA ALA A 90 10.43 7.62 6.17
C ALA A 90 9.46 8.82 6.14
N MET A 91 9.25 9.51 7.26
CA MET A 91 8.43 10.74 7.27
C MET A 91 9.11 11.88 6.52
N VAL A 92 10.44 11.99 6.62
CA VAL A 92 11.26 12.92 5.82
C VAL A 92 11.14 12.60 4.33
N ALA A 93 11.21 11.32 3.96
CA ALA A 93 11.01 10.81 2.61
C ALA A 93 9.62 11.13 2.07
N GLN A 94 8.59 11.29 2.91
CA GLN A 94 7.26 11.70 2.48
C GLN A 94 7.15 13.22 2.25
N ARG A 95 7.92 14.01 3.00
CA ARG A 95 7.76 15.47 3.09
C ARG A 95 8.75 16.26 2.25
N LEU A 96 10.01 15.83 2.13
CA LEU A 96 11.03 16.56 1.37
C LEU A 96 10.72 16.59 -0.13
N PRO A 97 11.08 17.64 -0.88
CA PRO A 97 11.07 17.61 -2.34
C PRO A 97 11.89 16.41 -2.85
N LEU A 98 11.39 15.68 -3.85
CA LEU A 98 12.00 14.42 -4.32
C LEU A 98 13.50 14.57 -4.65
N ARG A 99 13.89 15.68 -5.29
CA ARG A 99 15.30 16.00 -5.59
C ARG A 99 16.23 16.02 -4.37
N LEU A 100 15.68 16.31 -3.18
CA LEU A 100 16.43 16.33 -1.92
C LEU A 100 16.37 14.99 -1.20
N ALA A 101 15.34 14.18 -1.45
CA ALA A 101 15.13 12.86 -0.85
C ALA A 101 15.68 11.71 -1.72
N GLU A 102 16.28 12.00 -2.88
CA GLU A 102 16.66 11.00 -3.88
C GLU A 102 17.50 9.86 -3.28
N LYS A 103 18.46 10.16 -2.41
CA LYS A 103 19.30 9.14 -1.75
C LYS A 103 18.52 8.12 -0.91
N LEU A 104 17.32 8.48 -0.43
CA LEU A 104 16.48 7.60 0.39
C LEU A 104 15.86 6.46 -0.43
N ILE A 105 15.98 6.48 -1.76
CA ILE A 105 15.59 5.35 -2.60
C ILE A 105 16.45 4.11 -2.32
N ASP A 106 17.67 4.32 -1.82
CA ASP A 106 18.65 3.31 -1.43
C ASP A 106 18.77 3.16 0.09
N ASP A 107 17.79 3.67 0.85
CA ASP A 107 17.81 3.56 2.31
C ASP A 107 17.84 2.08 2.74
N PRO A 108 18.65 1.69 3.75
CA PRO A 108 18.70 0.30 4.20
C PRO A 108 17.36 -0.19 4.75
N ASP A 109 16.49 0.68 5.25
CA ASP A 109 15.22 0.29 5.82
C ASP A 109 14.09 0.29 4.76
N ARG A 110 13.40 -0.86 4.64
CA ARG A 110 12.30 -1.02 3.71
C ARG A 110 11.18 0.01 3.89
N LYS A 111 10.89 0.49 5.11
CA LYS A 111 9.82 1.48 5.34
C LYS A 111 10.13 2.80 4.65
N VAL A 112 11.40 3.19 4.62
CA VAL A 112 11.86 4.39 3.94
C VAL A 112 11.75 4.19 2.42
N ARG A 113 12.20 3.04 1.90
CA ARG A 113 12.04 2.70 0.47
C ARG A 113 10.56 2.59 0.05
N MET A 114 9.69 2.09 0.92
CA MET A 114 8.23 2.10 0.73
C MET A 114 7.67 3.52 0.65
N ALA A 115 8.13 4.43 1.51
CA ALA A 115 7.75 5.85 1.43
C ALA A 115 8.24 6.50 0.12
N MET A 116 9.45 6.14 -0.35
CA MET A 116 9.94 6.57 -1.66
C MET A 116 9.11 5.99 -2.79
N ALA A 117 8.75 4.70 -2.74
CA ALA A 117 7.91 4.03 -3.74
C ALA A 117 6.56 4.72 -3.92
N GLN A 118 6.02 5.37 -2.89
CA GLN A 118 4.78 6.16 -2.96
C GLN A 118 4.93 7.48 -3.72
N ARG A 119 6.16 7.95 -3.98
CA ARG A 119 6.41 9.28 -4.55
C ARG A 119 7.23 9.27 -5.84
N VAL A 120 8.23 8.41 -5.97
CA VAL A 120 9.14 8.42 -7.13
C VAL A 120 8.42 8.04 -8.43
N GLU A 121 8.98 8.48 -9.55
CA GLU A 121 8.50 8.22 -10.91
C GLU A 121 9.69 7.82 -11.80
N GLY A 122 9.41 7.43 -13.05
CA GLY A 122 10.44 7.12 -14.04
C GLY A 122 11.42 6.05 -13.56
N ALA A 123 12.73 6.30 -13.73
CA ALA A 123 13.80 5.35 -13.40
C ALA A 123 13.80 4.93 -11.92
N GLY A 124 13.43 5.83 -11.00
CA GLY A 124 13.33 5.50 -9.58
C GLY A 124 12.22 4.49 -9.30
N LEU A 125 11.07 4.62 -9.97
CA LEU A 125 9.99 3.67 -9.82
C LEU A 125 10.32 2.31 -10.44
N VAL A 126 11.00 2.30 -11.59
CA VAL A 126 11.50 1.07 -12.21
C VAL A 126 12.47 0.35 -11.27
N LYS A 127 13.41 1.08 -10.63
CA LYS A 127 14.32 0.50 -9.64
C LYS A 127 13.58 -0.19 -8.50
N LEU A 128 12.61 0.49 -7.90
CA LEU A 128 11.84 -0.07 -6.76
C LEU A 128 10.90 -1.21 -7.15
N LEU A 129 10.58 -1.36 -8.44
CA LEU A 129 9.83 -2.53 -8.94
C LEU A 129 10.64 -3.82 -8.80
N PHE A 130 11.97 -3.72 -8.69
CA PHE A 130 12.90 -4.84 -8.49
C PHE A 130 13.60 -4.79 -7.12
N ASP A 131 13.00 -4.10 -6.13
CA ASP A 131 13.51 -4.08 -4.76
C ASP A 131 13.55 -5.49 -4.15
N GLU A 132 14.46 -5.73 -3.20
CA GLU A 132 14.52 -7.00 -2.47
C GLU A 132 13.24 -7.28 -1.65
N ASP A 133 12.58 -6.23 -1.14
CA ASP A 133 11.41 -6.33 -0.29
C ASP A 133 10.11 -6.32 -1.11
N SER A 134 9.28 -7.36 -0.92
CA SER A 134 8.04 -7.48 -1.68
C SER A 134 7.01 -6.39 -1.36
N GLY A 135 7.07 -5.78 -0.17
CA GLY A 135 6.22 -4.64 0.20
C GLY A 135 6.59 -3.38 -0.58
N VAL A 136 7.88 -3.15 -0.82
CA VAL A 136 8.36 -2.09 -1.72
C VAL A 136 7.93 -2.36 -3.16
N ARG A 137 8.17 -3.57 -3.68
CA ARG A 137 7.75 -3.97 -5.04
C ARG A 137 6.25 -3.84 -5.24
N LEU A 138 5.43 -4.19 -4.24
CA LEU A 138 3.97 -4.06 -4.30
C LEU A 138 3.52 -2.60 -4.39
N ILE A 139 4.12 -1.70 -3.61
CA ILE A 139 3.81 -0.25 -3.71
C ILE A 139 4.27 0.29 -5.06
N ALA A 140 5.47 -0.09 -5.50
CA ALA A 140 6.00 0.30 -6.80
C ALA A 140 5.08 -0.18 -7.93
N ALA A 141 4.67 -1.45 -7.90
CA ALA A 141 3.73 -2.03 -8.85
C ALA A 141 2.42 -1.24 -8.87
N ARG A 142 1.78 -0.98 -7.72
CA ARG A 142 0.53 -0.19 -7.66
C ARG A 142 0.60 1.18 -8.35
N ARG A 143 1.78 1.81 -8.35
CA ARG A 143 2.00 3.11 -8.98
C ARG A 143 2.56 3.04 -10.40
N ALA A 144 3.18 1.93 -10.77
CA ALA A 144 3.78 1.75 -12.08
C ALA A 144 2.72 1.89 -13.19
N PRO A 145 3.00 2.65 -14.26
CA PRO A 145 2.10 2.71 -15.39
C PRO A 145 2.07 1.35 -16.12
N PRO A 146 0.97 1.01 -16.83
CA PRO A 146 0.79 -0.32 -17.43
C PRO A 146 1.94 -0.83 -18.29
N GLU A 147 2.66 0.08 -18.95
CA GLU A 147 3.74 -0.21 -19.90
C GLU A 147 4.95 -0.87 -19.24
N ILE A 148 5.21 -0.60 -17.95
CA ILE A 148 6.35 -1.18 -17.22
C ILE A 148 5.97 -2.32 -16.28
N LEU A 149 4.68 -2.57 -16.07
CA LEU A 149 4.19 -3.67 -15.23
C LEU A 149 4.54 -5.06 -15.74
N ALA A 150 4.97 -5.17 -17.00
CA ALA A 150 5.49 -6.42 -17.54
C ALA A 150 6.64 -7.00 -16.67
N GLY A 151 7.45 -6.13 -16.03
CA GLY A 151 8.51 -6.55 -15.11
C GLY A 151 8.01 -7.24 -13.83
N ALA A 152 6.76 -7.00 -13.44
CA ALA A 152 6.15 -7.54 -12.22
C ALA A 152 5.32 -8.82 -12.46
N MET A 153 5.21 -9.27 -13.72
CA MET A 153 4.39 -10.45 -14.08
C MET A 153 4.94 -11.75 -13.50
N ASN A 154 6.26 -11.85 -13.31
CA ASN A 154 6.93 -13.04 -12.79
C ASN A 154 7.48 -12.81 -11.38
N ASP A 155 6.93 -11.86 -10.63
CA ASP A 155 7.35 -11.62 -9.25
C ASP A 155 7.10 -12.86 -8.38
N ASP A 156 8.01 -13.15 -7.46
CA ASP A 156 7.83 -14.26 -6.52
C ASP A 156 6.59 -14.06 -5.62
N ASP A 157 6.23 -12.80 -5.32
CA ASP A 157 5.09 -12.47 -4.48
C ASP A 157 3.77 -12.44 -5.29
N PRO A 158 2.79 -13.31 -4.95
CA PRO A 158 1.51 -13.36 -5.66
C PRO A 158 0.70 -12.06 -5.57
N GLN A 159 0.90 -11.24 -4.54
CA GLN A 159 0.22 -9.94 -4.43
C GLN A 159 0.74 -8.96 -5.49
N VAL A 160 2.04 -9.01 -5.80
CA VAL A 160 2.66 -8.20 -6.86
C VAL A 160 2.17 -8.68 -8.22
N ARG A 161 2.16 -10.00 -8.46
CA ARG A 161 1.59 -10.57 -9.70
C ARG A 161 0.11 -10.25 -9.88
N CYS A 162 -0.68 -10.29 -8.81
CA CYS A 162 -2.08 -9.83 -8.84
C CYS A 162 -2.18 -8.37 -9.27
N GLU A 163 -1.31 -7.51 -8.75
CA GLU A 163 -1.31 -6.08 -9.09
C GLU A 163 -0.94 -5.84 -10.56
N ALA A 164 0.04 -6.58 -11.08
CA ALA A 164 0.35 -6.58 -12.51
C ALA A 164 -0.85 -7.08 -13.33
N ALA A 165 -1.40 -8.25 -12.99
CA ALA A 165 -2.52 -8.89 -13.68
C ALA A 165 -3.76 -7.99 -13.79
N ARG A 166 -4.00 -7.07 -12.85
CA ARG A 166 -5.13 -6.12 -12.91
C ARG A 166 -4.97 -5.04 -13.98
N ARG A 167 -3.74 -4.66 -14.33
CA ARG A 167 -3.48 -3.42 -15.09
C ARG A 167 -2.61 -3.59 -16.33
N ILE A 168 -1.91 -4.71 -16.49
CA ILE A 168 -1.15 -4.98 -17.73
C ILE A 168 -2.08 -4.97 -18.95
N ALA A 169 -1.51 -4.70 -20.12
CA ALA A 169 -2.22 -4.72 -21.39
C ALA A 169 -2.87 -6.10 -21.66
N LEU A 170 -4.03 -6.09 -22.31
CA LEU A 170 -4.86 -7.29 -22.50
C LEU A 170 -4.15 -8.38 -23.30
N ASP A 171 -3.30 -8.01 -24.25
CA ASP A 171 -2.47 -8.91 -25.07
C ASP A 171 -1.42 -9.67 -24.25
N ARG A 172 -1.06 -9.17 -23.05
CA ARG A 172 -0.13 -9.82 -22.12
C ARG A 172 -0.79 -10.77 -21.14
N LEU A 173 -2.11 -10.67 -20.92
CA LEU A 173 -2.84 -11.51 -19.96
C LEU A 173 -2.71 -13.03 -20.20
N PRO A 174 -2.72 -13.55 -21.45
CA PRO A 174 -2.59 -14.98 -21.69
C PRO A 174 -1.32 -15.60 -21.08
N ALA A 175 -0.25 -14.83 -20.90
CA ALA A 175 0.99 -15.30 -20.28
C ALA A 175 0.82 -15.69 -18.80
N LEU A 176 -0.20 -15.15 -18.12
CA LEU A 176 -0.51 -15.41 -16.70
C LEU A 176 -1.62 -16.44 -16.52
N ALA A 177 -2.15 -17.04 -17.60
CA ALA A 177 -3.24 -18.02 -17.50
C ALA A 177 -2.86 -19.30 -16.74
N ARG A 178 -1.54 -19.55 -16.56
CA ARG A 178 -1.00 -20.69 -15.79
C ARG A 178 -0.28 -20.25 -14.52
N ASP A 179 -0.56 -19.05 -14.02
CA ASP A 179 0.01 -18.59 -12.75
C ASP A 179 -0.30 -19.59 -11.64
N PRO A 180 0.66 -19.97 -10.79
CA PRO A 180 0.40 -20.94 -9.71
C PRO A 180 -0.64 -20.45 -8.70
N GLU A 181 -0.82 -19.13 -8.54
CA GLU A 181 -1.77 -18.55 -7.60
C GLU A 181 -3.17 -18.45 -8.24
N PRO A 182 -4.20 -19.14 -7.71
CA PRO A 182 -5.56 -19.07 -8.25
C PRO A 182 -6.11 -17.64 -8.27
N ARG A 183 -5.76 -16.80 -7.29
CA ARG A 183 -6.20 -15.40 -7.27
C ARG A 183 -5.70 -14.60 -8.48
N VAL A 184 -4.49 -14.89 -8.98
CA VAL A 184 -4.01 -14.27 -10.22
C VAL A 184 -4.85 -14.77 -11.39
N ARG A 185 -5.06 -16.08 -11.51
CA ARG A 185 -5.86 -16.68 -12.59
C ARG A 185 -7.32 -16.20 -12.59
N MET A 186 -7.91 -15.92 -11.42
CA MET A 186 -9.23 -15.27 -11.32
C MET A 186 -9.24 -13.88 -11.95
N ILE A 187 -8.23 -13.04 -11.67
CA ILE A 187 -8.09 -11.72 -12.31
C ILE A 187 -7.95 -11.86 -13.83
N ILE A 188 -7.23 -12.88 -14.31
CA ILE A 188 -7.13 -13.19 -15.74
C ILE A 188 -8.50 -13.59 -16.30
N ALA A 189 -9.24 -14.46 -15.60
CA ALA A 189 -10.60 -14.88 -15.98
C ALA A 189 -11.60 -13.72 -16.00
N GLU A 190 -11.43 -12.68 -15.18
CA GLU A 190 -12.27 -11.48 -15.17
C GLU A 190 -11.94 -10.55 -16.36
N ARG A 191 -10.66 -10.47 -16.76
CA ARG A 191 -10.19 -9.47 -17.74
C ARG A 191 -10.09 -10.00 -19.18
N LEU A 192 -9.86 -11.30 -19.39
CA LEU A 192 -9.76 -11.87 -20.73
C LEU A 192 -11.06 -11.64 -21.52
N ALA A 193 -10.93 -11.49 -22.84
CA ALA A 193 -12.08 -11.49 -23.73
C ALA A 193 -12.80 -12.86 -23.66
N PRO A 194 -14.13 -12.93 -23.79
CA PRO A 194 -14.87 -14.20 -23.73
C PRO A 194 -14.34 -15.29 -24.67
N THR A 195 -13.84 -14.90 -25.84
CA THR A 195 -13.24 -15.82 -26.84
C THR A 195 -11.92 -16.45 -26.39
N GLN A 196 -11.23 -15.85 -25.41
CA GLN A 196 -9.95 -16.33 -24.88
C GLN A 196 -10.12 -17.15 -23.59
N LEU A 197 -11.32 -17.21 -23.00
CA LEU A 197 -11.56 -17.95 -21.75
C LEU A 197 -11.36 -19.46 -21.88
N GLY A 198 -11.24 -19.97 -23.11
CA GLY A 198 -10.83 -21.36 -23.36
C GLY A 198 -9.49 -21.73 -22.73
N LEU A 199 -8.63 -20.74 -22.42
CA LEU A 199 -7.36 -20.94 -21.71
C LEU A 199 -7.56 -21.40 -20.25
N LEU A 200 -8.71 -21.11 -19.65
CA LEU A 200 -8.99 -21.32 -18.22
C LEU A 200 -10.16 -22.31 -17.97
N VAL A 201 -10.75 -22.88 -19.02
CA VAL A 201 -11.95 -23.73 -18.90
C VAL A 201 -11.72 -24.99 -18.06
N ALA A 202 -10.48 -25.49 -18.01
CA ALA A 202 -10.11 -26.69 -17.26
C ALA A 202 -9.25 -26.35 -16.03
N ASP A 203 -9.36 -25.12 -15.49
CA ASP A 203 -8.62 -24.71 -14.30
C ASP A 203 -8.92 -25.64 -13.12
N GLU A 204 -7.93 -25.93 -12.30
CA GLU A 204 -8.09 -26.75 -11.09
C GLU A 204 -8.99 -26.06 -10.05
N ASP A 205 -8.96 -24.73 -9.97
CA ASP A 205 -9.72 -23.96 -8.99
C ASP A 205 -11.14 -23.71 -9.51
N LEU A 206 -12.14 -24.16 -8.72
CA LEU A 206 -13.55 -24.03 -9.08
C LEU A 206 -13.97 -22.57 -9.29
N ARG A 207 -13.36 -21.61 -8.57
CA ARG A 207 -13.70 -20.17 -8.68
C ARG A 207 -13.29 -19.61 -10.03
N VAL A 208 -12.17 -20.08 -10.57
CA VAL A 208 -11.73 -19.70 -11.92
C VAL A 208 -12.69 -20.29 -12.95
N ARG A 209 -13.05 -21.58 -12.83
CA ARG A 209 -14.03 -22.22 -13.72
C ARG A 209 -15.41 -21.58 -13.63
N PHE A 210 -15.84 -21.15 -12.44
CA PHE A 210 -17.09 -20.41 -12.24
C PHE A 210 -17.08 -19.07 -12.99
N LEU A 211 -16.01 -18.28 -12.88
CA LEU A 211 -15.84 -17.04 -13.64
C LEU A 211 -15.81 -17.28 -15.16
N VAL A 212 -15.19 -18.38 -15.61
CA VAL A 212 -15.24 -18.79 -17.01
C VAL A 212 -16.68 -19.10 -17.42
N ALA A 213 -17.40 -19.91 -16.65
CA ALA A 213 -18.80 -20.25 -16.89
C ALA A 213 -19.71 -19.02 -16.91
N GLU A 214 -19.44 -17.99 -16.11
CA GLU A 214 -20.21 -16.75 -16.08
C GLU A 214 -20.04 -15.93 -17.38
N ARG A 215 -18.83 -15.90 -17.94
CA ARG A 215 -18.47 -14.94 -18.99
C ARG A 215 -18.31 -15.54 -20.39
N CYS A 216 -18.05 -16.84 -20.50
CA CYS A 216 -17.77 -17.46 -21.79
C CYS A 216 -18.99 -17.52 -22.73
N GLY A 217 -18.73 -17.73 -24.02
CA GLY A 217 -19.77 -18.00 -25.02
C GLY A 217 -20.35 -19.42 -24.90
N LEU A 218 -21.50 -19.65 -25.53
CA LEU A 218 -22.29 -20.89 -25.38
C LEU A 218 -21.52 -22.17 -25.76
N GLU A 219 -20.66 -22.11 -26.78
CA GLU A 219 -19.83 -23.27 -27.18
C GLU A 219 -18.88 -23.71 -26.07
N LEU A 220 -18.23 -22.75 -25.41
CA LEU A 220 -17.32 -23.04 -24.30
C LEU A 220 -18.11 -23.41 -23.04
N LEU A 221 -19.25 -22.77 -22.81
CA LEU A 221 -20.15 -23.06 -21.69
C LEU A 221 -20.64 -24.52 -21.73
N ALA A 222 -20.94 -25.05 -22.92
CA ALA A 222 -21.36 -26.44 -23.11
C ALA A 222 -20.31 -27.46 -22.61
N ARG A 223 -19.02 -27.10 -22.62
CA ARG A 223 -17.93 -27.96 -22.11
C ARG A 223 -17.93 -28.08 -20.58
N LEU A 224 -18.60 -27.17 -19.86
CA LEU A 224 -18.69 -27.14 -18.40
C LEU A 224 -19.97 -27.82 -17.86
N ARG A 225 -20.81 -28.42 -18.71
CA ARG A 225 -22.06 -29.11 -18.28
C ARG A 225 -21.80 -30.24 -17.29
N ALA A 226 -20.65 -30.89 -17.41
CA ALA A 226 -20.21 -31.98 -16.55
C ALA A 226 -19.10 -31.55 -15.59
N ASP A 227 -18.98 -30.25 -15.26
CA ASP A 227 -18.02 -29.77 -14.26
C ASP A 227 -18.17 -30.59 -12.96
N PRO A 228 -17.08 -30.98 -12.28
CA PRO A 228 -17.18 -31.72 -11.02
C PRO A 228 -17.92 -30.92 -9.93
N ASP A 229 -17.87 -29.59 -9.96
CA ASP A 229 -18.48 -28.74 -8.94
C ASP A 229 -19.98 -28.47 -9.23
N PRO A 230 -20.88 -28.69 -8.26
CA PRO A 230 -22.32 -28.48 -8.45
C PRO A 230 -22.71 -27.02 -8.70
N GLU A 231 -22.00 -26.03 -8.13
CA GLU A 231 -22.32 -24.61 -8.32
C GLU A 231 -21.99 -24.17 -9.74
N VAL A 232 -20.86 -24.64 -10.28
CA VAL A 232 -20.50 -24.41 -11.69
C VAL A 232 -21.55 -25.04 -12.62
N ARG A 233 -21.98 -26.29 -12.37
CA ARG A 233 -23.04 -26.94 -13.16
C ARG A 233 -24.37 -26.20 -13.08
N CYS A 234 -24.73 -25.68 -11.91
CA CYS A 234 -25.94 -24.90 -11.69
C CYS A 234 -25.94 -23.64 -12.56
N LEU A 235 -24.85 -22.86 -12.51
CA LEU A 235 -24.66 -21.66 -13.34
C LEU A 235 -24.71 -21.99 -14.84
N VAL A 236 -24.01 -23.05 -15.26
CA VAL A 236 -23.99 -23.51 -16.66
C VAL A 236 -25.40 -23.82 -17.16
N ARG A 237 -26.19 -24.54 -16.36
CA ARG A 237 -27.58 -24.86 -16.72
C ARG A 237 -28.43 -23.60 -16.84
N ALA A 238 -28.36 -22.70 -15.85
CA ALA A 238 -29.12 -21.46 -15.87
C ALA A 238 -28.83 -20.63 -17.13
N ARG A 239 -27.56 -20.42 -17.47
CA ARG A 239 -27.16 -19.66 -18.67
C ARG A 239 -27.56 -20.34 -19.99
N LEU A 240 -27.53 -21.68 -20.06
CA LEU A 240 -27.98 -22.42 -21.25
C LEU A 240 -29.51 -22.33 -21.41
N ASP A 241 -30.26 -22.41 -20.32
CA ASP A 241 -31.72 -22.29 -20.31
C ASP A 241 -32.15 -20.86 -20.70
N GLU A 242 -31.43 -19.83 -20.24
CA GLU A 242 -31.63 -18.42 -20.64
C GLU A 242 -31.37 -18.19 -22.14
N ALA A 243 -30.34 -18.82 -22.71
CA ALA A 243 -30.00 -18.64 -24.12
C ALA A 243 -30.95 -19.35 -25.10
N GLN A 244 -31.83 -20.22 -24.59
CA GLN A 244 -32.86 -20.92 -25.37
C GLN A 244 -34.21 -20.17 -25.39
N GLN A 245 -34.34 -19.11 -24.58
CA GLN A 245 -35.51 -18.21 -24.54
C GLN A 245 -35.32 -17.04 -25.50
#